data_AF-A0A7R9Q6X8-F1
#
_entry.id   AF-A0A7R9Q6X8-F1
#
_cell.length_a   1.000
_cell.length_b   1.000
_cell.length_c   1.000
_cell.angle_alpha   90.00
_cell.angle_beta   90.00
_cell.angle_gamma   90.00
#
_symmetry.space_group_name_H-M   'P 1'
#
loop_
_entity.id
_entity.type
_entity.pdbx_description
1 polymer ?
#
loop_
_entity_poly.entity_id
_entity_poly.type
_entity_poly.pdbx_seq_one_letter_code
_entity_poly.pdbx_strand_id
1 'polypeptide(L)'
;MFKLVGSEAFEIKGEEGQVYAKCEILINASTGFTYEYSMVVNGKQLKKFKEKQSKVMSTWIVEIGDQMWRIALEKETLDIWVNGVKAETNHEFADEGTEMHFLIESQHKACIKTISSGNKKEGIVYSLIVNDKEITN
;
A
#
# COMPACT_ATOMS: atom_id res chain seq x y z
N MET A 1 -27.79 24.13 16.39
CA MET A 1 -28.01 22.67 16.26
C MET A 1 -26.80 22.09 15.55
N PHE A 2 -25.96 21.31 16.23
CA PHE A 2 -24.80 20.66 15.60
C PHE A 2 -25.31 19.59 14.63
N LYS A 3 -25.01 19.72 13.35
CA LYS A 3 -25.27 18.66 12.37
C LYS A 3 -24.13 17.64 12.49
N LEU A 4 -24.46 16.43 12.95
CA LEU A 4 -23.55 15.30 13.02
C LEU A 4 -23.46 14.52 11.69
N VAL A 5 -24.22 14.96 10.68
CA VAL A 5 -24.20 14.42 9.31
C VAL A 5 -23.70 15.48 8.34
N GLY A 6 -22.97 15.05 7.33
CA GLY A 6 -22.33 15.96 6.38
C GLY A 6 -21.06 15.35 5.81
N SER A 7 -20.11 16.21 5.44
CA SER A 7 -18.81 15.79 4.96
C SER A 7 -17.69 16.71 5.40
N GLU A 8 -16.51 16.15 5.56
CA GLU A 8 -15.28 16.86 5.89
C GLU A 8 -14.23 16.59 4.83
N ALA A 9 -13.85 17.63 4.10
CA ALA A 9 -12.85 17.57 3.04
C ALA A 9 -11.46 17.87 3.60
N PHE A 10 -10.46 17.11 3.17
CA PHE A 10 -9.06 17.32 3.52
C PHE A 10 -8.15 16.88 2.37
N GLU A 11 -6.87 17.24 2.47
CA GLU A 11 -5.87 16.91 1.46
C GLU A 11 -4.74 16.10 2.09
N ILE A 12 -4.32 15.03 1.43
CA ILE A 12 -3.05 14.36 1.72
C ILE A 12 -1.97 15.14 0.99
N LYS A 13 -1.10 15.78 1.76
CA LYS A 13 0.00 16.60 1.25
C LYS A 13 1.33 15.90 1.47
N GLY A 14 2.25 16.05 0.53
CA GLY A 14 3.65 15.69 0.72
C GLY A 14 4.43 16.76 1.48
N GLU A 15 5.72 16.50 1.70
CA GLU A 15 6.60 17.34 2.52
C GLU A 15 6.71 18.78 1.99
N GLU A 16 6.66 18.97 0.67
CA GLU A 16 6.73 20.30 0.03
C GLU A 16 5.33 20.87 -0.28
N GLY A 17 4.29 20.32 0.34
CA GLY A 17 2.92 20.80 0.19
C GLY A 17 2.20 20.32 -1.09
N GLN A 18 2.83 19.48 -1.92
CA GLN A 18 2.17 18.86 -3.07
C GLN A 18 0.93 18.07 -2.62
N VAL A 19 -0.21 18.29 -3.27
CA VAL A 19 -1.44 17.54 -2.96
C VAL A 19 -1.41 16.20 -3.71
N TYR A 20 -1.19 15.11 -2.97
CA TYR A 20 -1.23 13.75 -3.51
C TYR A 20 -2.65 13.23 -3.68
N ALA A 21 -3.54 13.59 -2.76
CA ALA A 21 -4.94 13.19 -2.83
C ALA A 21 -5.85 14.23 -2.18
N LYS A 22 -6.99 14.47 -2.82
CA LYS A 22 -8.13 15.16 -2.23
C LYS A 22 -9.06 14.12 -1.65
N CYS A 23 -9.35 14.24 -0.37
CA CYS A 23 -10.12 13.28 0.38
C CYS A 23 -11.36 13.94 0.98
N GLU A 24 -12.40 13.14 1.17
CA GLU A 24 -13.61 13.58 1.86
C GLU A 24 -14.12 12.43 2.73
N ILE A 25 -14.32 12.69 4.03
CA ILE A 25 -15.03 11.78 4.93
C ILE A 25 -16.51 12.17 4.88
N LEU A 26 -17.37 11.23 4.50
CA LEU A 26 -18.81 11.37 4.48
C LEU A 26 -19.38 10.72 5.75
N ILE A 27 -20.18 11.47 6.49
CA ILE A 27 -20.85 11.03 7.73
C ILE A 27 -22.34 10.95 7.46
N ASN A 28 -22.86 9.72 7.40
CA ASN A 28 -24.27 9.45 7.14
C ASN A 28 -24.95 8.93 8.41
N ALA A 29 -26.20 9.34 8.64
CA ALA A 29 -27.02 8.71 9.67
C ALA A 29 -27.36 7.27 9.25
N SER A 30 -27.21 6.34 10.18
CA SER A 30 -27.61 4.94 10.04
C SER A 30 -28.70 4.59 11.05
N THR A 31 -29.19 3.35 11.01
CA THR A 31 -30.29 2.91 11.88
C THR A 31 -29.89 2.91 13.35
N GLY A 32 -30.86 3.13 14.24
CA GLY A 32 -30.64 3.07 15.68
C GLY A 32 -29.80 4.22 16.27
N PHE A 33 -29.87 5.43 15.69
CA PHE A 33 -29.08 6.59 16.13
C PHE A 33 -27.56 6.40 16.00
N THR A 34 -27.12 5.57 15.05
CA THR A 34 -25.71 5.34 14.74
C THR A 34 -25.28 6.13 13.50
N TYR A 35 -23.98 6.16 13.24
CA TYR A 35 -23.39 6.86 12.10
C TYR A 35 -22.48 5.93 11.31
N GLU A 36 -22.51 6.07 9.99
CA GLU A 36 -21.61 5.39 9.08
C GLU A 36 -20.65 6.39 8.45
N TYR A 37 -19.39 5.97 8.39
CA TYR A 37 -18.31 6.75 7.80
C TYR A 37 -17.88 6.08 6.50
N SER A 38 -17.84 6.86 5.43
CA SER A 38 -17.22 6.44 4.18
C SER A 38 -16.21 7.48 3.75
N MET A 39 -15.21 7.07 2.96
CA MET A 39 -14.18 7.97 2.48
C MET A 39 -14.15 7.96 0.96
N VAL A 40 -14.05 9.15 0.38
CA VAL A 40 -13.83 9.38 -1.04
C VAL A 40 -12.41 9.88 -1.21
N VAL A 41 -11.67 9.31 -2.16
CA VAL A 41 -10.29 9.69 -2.50
C VAL A 41 -10.27 10.03 -3.99
N ASN A 42 -9.91 11.26 -4.34
CA ASN A 42 -9.90 11.78 -5.71
C ASN A 42 -11.22 11.47 -6.45
N GLY A 43 -12.35 11.72 -5.79
CA GLY A 43 -13.70 11.49 -6.33
C GLY A 43 -14.12 10.01 -6.42
N LYS A 44 -13.34 9.06 -5.89
CA LYS A 44 -13.66 7.62 -5.89
C LYS A 44 -13.86 7.11 -4.47
N GLN A 45 -14.89 6.28 -4.27
CA GLN A 45 -15.08 5.55 -3.01
C GLN A 45 -13.83 4.76 -2.64
N LEU A 46 -13.44 4.76 -1.36
CA LEU A 46 -12.20 4.13 -0.86
C LEU A 46 -12.04 2.69 -1.34
N LYS A 47 -13.12 1.90 -1.35
CA LYS A 47 -13.09 0.53 -1.85
C LYS A 47 -12.62 0.46 -3.32
N LYS A 48 -13.23 1.26 -4.21
CA LYS A 48 -12.85 1.33 -5.63
C LYS A 48 -11.44 1.90 -5.82
N PHE A 49 -11.03 2.84 -4.96
CA PHE A 49 -9.66 3.35 -4.97
C PHE A 49 -8.66 2.23 -4.62
N LYS A 50 -8.89 1.50 -3.52
CA LYS A 50 -8.06 0.35 -3.11
C LYS A 50 -7.97 -0.72 -4.19
N GLU A 51 -9.09 -1.11 -4.79
CA GLU A 51 -9.14 -2.10 -5.89
C GLU A 51 -8.35 -1.66 -7.13
N LYS A 52 -8.28 -0.35 -7.41
CA LYS A 52 -7.48 0.18 -8.51
C LYS A 52 -6.00 0.22 -8.15
N GLN A 53 -5.67 0.66 -6.93
CA GLN A 53 -4.29 0.73 -6.49
C GLN A 53 -3.68 -0.67 -6.37
N SER A 54 -4.39 -1.67 -5.86
CA SER A 54 -3.87 -3.04 -5.75
C SER A 54 -3.47 -3.68 -7.09
N LYS A 55 -3.95 -3.14 -8.22
CA LYS A 55 -3.52 -3.60 -9.56
C LYS A 55 -2.15 -3.10 -9.95
N VAL A 56 -1.76 -1.91 -9.48
CA VAL A 56 -0.50 -1.23 -9.84
C VAL A 56 0.53 -1.26 -8.72
N MET A 57 0.10 -1.49 -7.47
CA MET A 57 1.00 -1.62 -6.32
C MET A 57 0.68 -2.82 -5.44
N SER A 58 1.69 -3.33 -4.77
CA SER A 58 1.57 -4.22 -3.61
C SER A 58 2.12 -3.49 -2.38
N THR A 59 1.50 -3.69 -1.23
CA THR A 59 1.93 -3.04 0.02
C THR A 59 1.93 -4.04 1.16
N TRP A 60 2.88 -3.92 2.07
CA TRP A 60 2.96 -4.72 3.30
C TRP A 60 3.25 -3.81 4.48
N ILE A 61 2.76 -4.21 5.65
CA ILE A 61 3.19 -3.66 6.94
C ILE A 61 4.00 -4.74 7.65
N VAL A 62 5.22 -4.41 8.03
CA VAL A 62 6.15 -5.32 8.71
C VAL A 62 6.49 -4.75 10.07
N GLU A 63 6.41 -5.58 11.09
CA GLU A 63 6.89 -5.25 12.43
C GLU A 63 8.32 -5.76 12.59
N ILE A 64 9.25 -4.86 12.93
CA ILE A 64 10.65 -5.18 13.21
C ILE A 64 11.02 -4.52 14.54
N GLY A 65 11.20 -5.33 15.59
CA GLY A 65 11.27 -4.80 16.95
C GLY A 65 9.94 -4.15 17.34
N ASP A 66 9.99 -2.93 17.86
CA ASP A 66 8.80 -2.14 18.25
C ASP A 66 8.35 -1.15 17.16
N GLN A 67 8.88 -1.26 15.93
CA GLN A 67 8.62 -0.33 14.84
C GLN A 67 7.89 -1.00 13.67
N MET A 68 6.89 -0.27 13.15
CA MET A 68 6.13 -0.67 11.97
C MET A 68 6.72 -0.03 10.71
N TRP A 69 6.90 -0.86 9.68
CA TRP A 69 7.47 -0.50 8.40
C TRP A 69 6.46 -0.72 7.29
N ARG A 70 6.22 0.31 6.47
CA ARG A 70 5.44 0.18 5.25
C ARG A 70 6.35 -0.06 4.07
N ILE A 71 6.19 -1.21 3.44
CA ILE A 71 6.84 -1.57 2.18
C ILE A 71 5.82 -1.43 1.06
N ALA A 72 6.17 -0.75 -0.02
CA ALA A 72 5.33 -0.66 -1.21
C ALA A 72 6.16 -0.99 -2.47
N LEU A 73 5.62 -1.85 -3.32
CA LEU A 73 6.15 -2.16 -4.64
C LEU A 73 5.24 -1.56 -5.71
N GLU A 74 5.80 -0.75 -6.60
CA GLU A 74 5.15 -0.36 -7.85
C GLU A 74 5.42 -1.43 -8.93
N LYS A 75 4.37 -2.08 -9.42
CA LYS A 75 4.48 -3.32 -10.22
C LYS A 75 5.01 -3.11 -11.63
N GLU A 76 4.91 -1.91 -12.17
CA GLU A 76 5.35 -1.59 -13.53
C GLU A 76 6.82 -1.18 -13.57
N THR A 77 7.24 -0.31 -12.65
CA THR A 77 8.63 0.18 -12.54
C THR A 77 9.52 -0.74 -11.71
N LEU A 78 8.92 -1.62 -10.91
CA LEU A 78 9.58 -2.44 -9.88
C LEU A 78 10.24 -1.60 -8.77
N ASP A 79 9.82 -0.33 -8.64
CA ASP A 79 10.31 0.54 -7.57
C ASP A 79 9.78 0.08 -6.21
N ILE A 80 10.70 -0.07 -5.25
CA ILE A 80 10.38 -0.40 -3.86
C ILE A 80 10.52 0.85 -3.01
N TRP A 81 9.53 1.09 -2.15
CA TRP A 81 9.47 2.20 -1.22
C TRP A 81 9.38 1.69 0.21
N VAL A 82 10.24 2.20 1.09
CA VAL A 82 10.27 1.92 2.52
C VAL A 82 9.86 3.19 3.25
N ASN A 83 8.71 3.18 3.92
CA ASN A 83 8.14 4.35 4.59
C ASN A 83 8.05 5.61 3.70
N GLY A 84 7.82 5.42 2.40
CA GLY A 84 7.71 6.53 1.44
C GLY A 84 9.04 7.03 0.88
N VAL A 85 10.17 6.42 1.25
CA VAL A 85 11.49 6.68 0.65
C VAL A 85 11.81 5.55 -0.33
N LYS A 86 12.22 5.89 -1.55
CA LYS A 86 12.60 4.90 -2.57
C LYS A 86 13.87 4.17 -2.11
N ALA A 87 13.81 2.85 -2.06
CA ALA A 87 14.94 2.00 -1.68
C ALA A 87 15.87 1.76 -2.87
N GLU A 88 17.15 1.55 -2.57
CA GLU A 88 18.08 0.94 -3.53
C GLU A 88 17.80 -0.56 -3.62
N THR A 89 17.65 -1.06 -4.85
CA THR A 89 17.24 -2.44 -5.11
C THR A 89 18.20 -3.12 -6.08
N ASN A 90 18.55 -4.38 -5.76
CA ASN A 90 19.28 -5.27 -6.65
C ASN A 90 18.33 -6.35 -7.17
N HIS A 91 18.33 -6.55 -8.49
CA HIS A 91 17.43 -7.50 -9.16
C HIS A 91 18.21 -8.73 -9.61
N GLU A 92 17.80 -9.90 -9.12
CA GLU A 92 18.33 -11.19 -9.53
C GLU A 92 17.26 -11.97 -10.29
N PHE A 93 17.62 -12.48 -11.47
CA PHE A 93 16.75 -13.31 -12.29
C PHE A 93 17.07 -14.78 -12.03
N ALA A 94 16.09 -15.52 -11.54
CA ALA A 94 16.17 -16.96 -11.29
C ALA A 94 15.15 -17.69 -12.18
N ASP A 95 15.27 -19.01 -12.26
CA ASP A 95 14.39 -19.84 -13.12
C ASP A 95 12.90 -19.74 -12.73
N GLU A 96 12.62 -19.48 -11.44
CA GLU A 96 11.26 -19.39 -10.87
C GLU A 96 10.68 -17.96 -10.87
N GLY A 97 11.47 -16.94 -11.24
CA GLY A 97 11.03 -15.54 -11.27
C GLY A 97 12.14 -14.52 -10.95
N THR A 98 11.73 -13.35 -10.44
CA THR A 98 12.65 -12.25 -10.10
C THR A 98 12.70 -12.05 -8.59
N GLU A 99 13.90 -11.93 -8.06
CA GLU A 99 14.16 -11.57 -6.67
C GLU A 99 14.65 -10.12 -6.61
N MET A 100 13.96 -9.28 -5.85
CA MET A 100 14.28 -7.87 -5.67
C MET A 100 14.75 -7.66 -4.23
N HIS A 101 16.07 -7.58 -4.06
CA HIS A 101 16.72 -7.47 -2.75
C HIS A 101 16.93 -6.01 -2.37
N PHE A 102 16.63 -5.67 -1.11
CA PHE A 102 16.78 -4.34 -0.54
C PHE A 102 16.99 -4.41 0.99
N LEU A 103 17.31 -3.27 1.59
CA LEU A 103 17.50 -3.15 3.03
C LEU A 103 16.42 -2.26 3.66
N ILE A 104 15.93 -2.66 4.82
CA ILE A 104 15.13 -1.83 5.73
C ILE A 104 16.08 -1.28 6.80
N GLU A 105 16.11 0.04 6.98
CA GLU A 105 17.09 0.78 7.83
C GLU A 105 18.56 0.39 7.62
N SER A 106 18.93 0.01 6.39
CA SER A 106 20.29 -0.42 6.06
C SER A 106 20.78 -1.68 6.82
N GLN A 107 19.92 -2.37 7.58
CA GLN A 107 20.31 -3.52 8.41
C GLN A 107 19.52 -4.79 8.10
N HIS A 108 18.20 -4.66 7.94
CA HIS A 108 17.35 -5.82 7.77
C HIS A 108 17.23 -6.18 6.29
N LYS A 109 17.69 -7.39 5.95
CA LYS A 109 17.61 -7.92 4.60
C LYS A 109 16.16 -8.25 4.27
N ALA A 110 15.69 -7.67 3.18
CA ALA A 110 14.38 -7.92 2.64
C ALA A 110 14.49 -8.28 1.15
N CYS A 111 13.59 -9.14 0.70
CA CYS A 111 13.48 -9.54 -0.69
C CYS A 111 12.00 -9.60 -1.07
N ILE A 112 11.64 -9.03 -2.22
CA ILE A 112 10.36 -9.34 -2.85
C ILE A 112 10.62 -10.36 -3.95
N LYS A 113 9.97 -11.51 -3.85
CA LYS A 113 9.99 -12.54 -4.88
C LYS A 113 8.75 -12.41 -5.76
N THR A 114 8.97 -12.52 -7.06
CA THR A 114 7.91 -12.62 -8.05
C THR A 114 7.79 -14.07 -8.49
N ILE A 115 6.58 -14.60 -8.46
CA ILE A 115 6.29 -15.94 -8.96
C ILE A 115 5.15 -15.80 -9.97
N SER A 116 5.33 -16.40 -11.15
CA SER A 116 4.22 -16.54 -12.09
C SER A 116 3.18 -17.45 -11.46
N SER A 117 1.95 -16.98 -11.27
CA SER A 117 0.87 -17.82 -10.69
C SER A 117 0.51 -19.04 -11.55
N GLY A 118 1.03 -19.15 -12.78
CA GLY A 118 0.57 -20.14 -13.77
C GLY A 118 -0.87 -19.90 -14.26
N ASN A 119 -1.60 -18.99 -13.63
CA ASN A 119 -2.99 -18.65 -13.91
C ASN A 119 -3.05 -17.28 -14.60
N LYS A 120 -3.47 -17.28 -15.86
CA LYS A 120 -3.60 -16.05 -16.67
C LYS A 120 -4.49 -14.97 -16.02
N LYS A 121 -5.40 -15.33 -15.11
CA LYS A 121 -6.27 -14.38 -14.41
C LYS A 121 -5.64 -13.74 -13.18
N GLU A 122 -4.75 -14.45 -12.48
CA GLU A 122 -4.11 -13.97 -11.24
C GLU A 122 -2.80 -13.23 -11.54
N GLY A 123 -2.11 -13.58 -12.62
CA GLY A 123 -0.93 -12.87 -13.09
C GLY A 123 0.31 -13.15 -12.23
N ILE A 124 1.11 -12.12 -11.96
CA ILE A 124 2.32 -12.24 -11.13
C ILE A 124 1.94 -12.06 -9.66
N VAL A 125 2.35 -13.01 -8.82
CA VAL A 125 2.24 -12.92 -7.37
C VAL A 125 3.53 -12.32 -6.82
N TYR A 126 3.38 -11.44 -5.84
CA TYR A 126 4.48 -10.77 -5.16
C TYR A 126 4.45 -11.17 -3.69
N SER A 127 5.55 -11.74 -3.20
CA SER A 127 5.73 -12.14 -1.80
C SER A 127 6.88 -11.36 -1.19
N LEU A 128 6.64 -10.69 -0.07
CA LEU A 128 7.68 -10.01 0.69
C LEU A 128 8.27 -10.96 1.72
N ILE A 129 9.59 -11.05 1.78
CA ILE A 129 10.35 -11.83 2.76
C ILE A 129 11.26 -10.86 3.50
N VAL A 130 11.23 -10.91 4.83
CA VAL A 130 12.10 -10.10 5.70
C VAL A 130 12.75 -11.03 6.71
N ASN A 131 14.09 -11.02 6.79
CA ASN A 131 14.87 -11.91 7.67
C ASN A 131 14.41 -13.39 7.55
N ASP A 132 14.30 -13.89 6.31
CA ASP A 132 13.89 -15.25 5.96
C ASP A 132 12.44 -15.64 6.32
N LYS A 133 11.60 -14.67 6.68
CA LYS A 133 10.17 -14.89 6.96
C LYS A 133 9.29 -14.20 5.94
N GLU A 134 8.35 -14.94 5.33
CA GLU A 134 7.34 -14.37 4.44
C GLU A 134 6.32 -13.53 5.24
N ILE A 135 5.98 -12.36 4.68
CA ILE A 135 5.02 -11.42 5.25
C ILE A 135 3.72 -11.52 4.47
N THR A 136 2.65 -11.87 5.19
CA THR A 136 1.29 -11.88 4.66
C THR A 136 0.70 -10.47 4.59
N ASN A 137 0.01 -10.16 3.49
CA ASN A 137 -0.71 -8.91 3.25
C ASN A 137 -2.12 -8.97 3.84
#